data_AF-A0A258QGX5-F1
#
_entry.id   AF-A0A258QGX5-F1
#
_cell.length_a   1.000
_cell.length_b   1.000
_cell.length_c   1.000
_cell.angle_alpha   90.00
_cell.angle_beta   90.00
_cell.angle_gamma   90.00
#
_symmetry.space_group_name_H-M   'P 1'
#
loop_
_entity.id
_entity.type
_entity.pdbx_description
1 polymer ?
#
loop_
_entity_poly.entity_id
_entity_poly.type
_entity_poly.pdbx_seq_one_letter_code
_entity_poly.pdbx_strand_id
1 'polypeptide(L)' 'MGTAVAVDGKLTRVIGRVSMDMLTVDLTDLPAANLGSRVELWGDQVPVSEIAERAGTIAYELLCNVKRVRFEYTDISTEE' A
#
# COMPACT_ATOMS: atom_id res chain seq x y z
N MET A 1 9.61 13.30 -3.27
CA MET A 1 8.19 12.97 -3.45
C MET A 1 8.02 11.52 -3.02
N GLY A 2 7.27 11.25 -1.95
CA GLY A 2 7.08 9.90 -1.43
C GLY A 2 6.02 9.13 -2.22
N THR A 3 6.07 7.80 -2.16
CA THR A 3 5.04 6.91 -2.72
C THR A 3 3.79 6.96 -1.85
N ALA A 4 2.61 7.07 -2.47
CA ALA A 4 1.33 7.09 -1.76
C ALA A 4 1.05 5.74 -1.09
N VAL A 5 0.48 5.78 0.12
CA VAL A 5 0.00 4.63 0.90
C VAL A 5 -1.22 5.06 1.71
N ALA A 6 -2.08 4.15 2.14
CA ALA A 6 -3.18 4.48 3.04
C ALA A 6 -3.00 3.77 4.39
N VAL A 7 -3.30 4.46 5.49
CA VAL A 7 -3.29 3.92 6.86
C VAL A 7 -4.68 4.13 7.44
N ASP A 8 -5.33 3.04 7.84
CA ASP A 8 -6.74 3.03 8.29
C ASP A 8 -7.67 3.82 7.34
N GLY A 9 -7.46 3.64 6.03
CA GLY A 9 -8.23 4.27 4.96
C GLY A 9 -7.86 5.73 4.65
N LYS A 10 -6.91 6.33 5.37
CA LYS A 10 -6.45 7.72 5.13
C LYS A 10 -5.15 7.75 4.34
N LEU A 11 -5.12 8.54 3.27
CA LEU A 11 -3.93 8.69 2.43
C LEU A 11 -2.79 9.39 3.19
N THR A 12 -1.60 8.83 3.01
CA THR A 12 -0.32 9.37 3.46
C THR A 12 0.78 8.92 2.48
N ARG A 13 2.05 8.95 2.90
CA ARG A 13 3.21 8.66 2.06
C ARG A 13 4.27 7.85 2.79
N VAL A 14 5.05 7.11 2.01
CA VAL A 14 6.32 6.53 2.45
C VAL A 14 7.35 7.65 2.66
N ILE A 15 8.11 7.54 3.75
CA ILE A 15 9.24 8.40 4.08
C ILE A 15 10.50 7.55 4.27
N GLY A 16 11.66 8.08 3.87
CA GLY A 16 12.91 7.32 3.89
C GLY A 16 13.01 6.29 2.76
N ARG A 17 13.92 5.33 2.91
CA ARG A 17 14.15 4.25 1.94
C ARG A 17 13.37 2.99 2.34
N VAL A 18 12.80 2.31 1.34
CA VAL A 18 12.25 0.96 1.52
C VAL A 18 13.39 -0.02 1.74
N SER A 19 13.28 -0.85 2.77
CA SER A 19 14.21 -1.94 3.08
C SER A 19 13.63 -3.28 2.60
N MET A 20 14.40 -4.37 2.75
CA MET A 20 13.97 -5.70 2.30
C MET A 20 12.68 -6.18 2.98
N ASP A 21 12.52 -5.92 4.28
CA ASP A 21 11.37 -6.38 5.08
C ASP A 21 10.63 -5.25 5.81
N MET A 22 11.05 -3.99 5.63
CA MET A 22 10.48 -2.84 6.36
C MET A 22 10.39 -1.59 5.49
N LEU A 23 9.37 -0.79 5.75
CA LEU A 23 9.19 0.57 5.21
C LEU A 23 8.66 1.49 6.30
N THR A 24 8.80 2.80 6.10
CA THR A 24 8.34 3.81 7.05
C THR A 24 7.32 4.72 6.38
N VAL A 25 6.23 5.02 7.08
CA VAL A 25 5.14 5.88 6.60
C VAL A 25 5.02 7.09 7.50
N ASP A 26 4.60 8.22 6.91
CA ASP A 26 4.36 9.47 7.64
C ASP A 26 3.04 9.38 8.40
N LEU A 27 3.09 9.47 9.73
CA LEU A 27 1.90 9.44 10.60
C LEU A 27 1.58 10.81 11.21
N THR A 28 2.27 11.88 10.79
CA THR A 28 2.17 13.22 11.40
C THR A 28 0.72 13.72 11.48
N ASP A 29 -0.07 13.49 10.42
CA ASP A 29 -1.48 13.93 10.34
C ASP A 29 -2.49 12.81 10.67
N LEU A 30 -2.03 11.70 11.27
CA LEU A 30 -2.82 10.49 11.53
C LEU A 30 -2.78 10.11 13.02
N PRO A 31 -3.40 10.90 13.91
CA PRO A 31 -3.31 10.68 15.36
C PRO A 31 -4.00 9.40 15.86
N ALA A 32 -4.90 8.83 15.05
CA ALA A 32 -5.58 7.56 15.36
C ALA A 32 -4.74 6.32 14.99
N ALA A 33 -3.73 6.49 14.13
CA ALA A 33 -2.90 5.39 13.68
C ALA A 33 -2.01 4.89 14.83
N ASN A 34 -2.00 3.59 15.04
CA ASN A 34 -1.28 2.94 16.14
C ASN A 34 -0.74 1.56 15.72
N LEU A 35 -0.12 0.86 16.66
CA LEU A 35 0.39 -0.48 16.41
C LEU A 35 -0.76 -1.44 16.06
N GLY A 36 -0.70 -2.03 14.86
CA GLY A 36 -1.76 -2.88 14.32
C GLY A 36 -2.69 -2.17 13.35
N SER A 37 -2.56 -0.85 13.17
CA SER A 37 -3.26 -0.11 12.10
C SER A 37 -3.01 -0.74 10.74
N ARG A 38 -4.06 -0.84 9.94
CA ARG A 38 -3.99 -1.48 8.62
C ARG A 38 -3.32 -0.51 7.65
N VAL A 39 -2.29 -0.99 6.97
CA VAL A 39 -1.61 -0.25 5.91
C VAL A 39 -1.94 -0.89 4.57
N GLU A 40 -2.47 -0.07 3.67
CA GLU A 40 -2.71 -0.43 2.27
C GLU A 40 -1.58 0.15 1.42
N LEU A 41 -0.82 -0.75 0.78
CA LEU A 41 0.26 -0.36 -0.13
C LEU A 41 -0.30 -0.03 -1.51
N TRP A 42 -1.18 -0.88 -2.05
CA TRP A 42 -2.02 -0.61 -3.21
C TRP A 42 -3.36 -1.34 -3.04
N GLY A 43 -4.42 -0.78 -3.60
CA GLY A 43 -5.78 -1.29 -3.44
C GLY A 43 -6.84 -0.28 -3.84
N ASP A 44 -7.90 -0.19 -3.04
CA ASP A 44 -9.06 0.67 -3.27
C ASP A 44 -8.71 2.16 -3.16
N GLN A 45 -7.90 2.53 -2.16
CA GLN A 45 -7.52 3.91 -1.89
C GLN A 45 -6.26 4.32 -2.66
N VAL A 46 -5.38 3.36 -2.96
CA VAL A 46 -4.08 3.63 -3.59
C VAL A 46 -3.96 2.86 -4.91
N PRO A 47 -4.16 3.52 -6.07
CA PRO A 47 -4.06 2.87 -7.36
C PRO A 47 -2.64 2.33 -7.63
N VAL A 48 -2.54 1.05 -7.99
CA VAL A 48 -1.24 0.41 -8.29
C VAL A 48 -0.51 1.08 -9.46
N SER A 49 -1.24 1.68 -10.42
CA SER A 49 -0.67 2.43 -11.53
C SER A 49 0.11 3.66 -11.07
N GLU A 50 -0.42 4.41 -10.09
CA GLU A 50 0.26 5.59 -9.55
C GLU A 50 1.57 5.20 -8.86
N ILE A 51 1.57 4.06 -8.16
CA ILE A 51 2.79 3.54 -7.53
C ILE A 51 3.81 3.12 -8.57
N ALA A 52 3.38 2.44 -9.63
CA ALA A 52 4.26 1.99 -10.70
C ALA A 52 4.96 3.18 -11.37
N GLU A 53 4.22 4.24 -11.67
CA GLU A 53 4.77 5.48 -12.23
C GLU A 53 5.83 6.10 -11.30
N ARG A 54 5.55 6.18 -10.00
CA ARG A 54 6.51 6.69 -9.00
C ARG A 54 7.73 5.79 -8.82
N ALA A 55 7.57 4.49 -9.02
CA ALA A 55 8.64 3.50 -8.95
C ALA A 55 9.42 3.35 -10.27
N GLY A 56 9.01 4.04 -11.35
CA GLY A 56 9.66 3.96 -12.67
C GLY A 56 9.44 2.62 -13.37
N THR A 57 8.31 1.97 -13.11
CA THR A 57 7.92 0.65 -13.65
C THR A 57 6.46 0.67 -14.13
N ILE A 58 5.91 -0.50 -14.49
CA ILE A 58 4.52 -0.71 -14.86
C ILE A 58 3.78 -1.54 -13.79
N ALA A 59 2.46 -1.37 -13.70
CA ALA A 59 1.64 -2.07 -12.72
C ALA A 59 1.83 -3.60 -12.74
N TYR A 60 2.02 -4.18 -13.93
CA TYR A 60 2.24 -5.61 -14.11
C TYR A 60 3.49 -6.11 -13.37
N GLU A 61 4.60 -5.37 -13.42
CA GLU A 61 5.83 -5.76 -12.72
C GLU A 61 5.64 -5.76 -11.19
N LEU A 62 4.90 -4.79 -10.65
CA LEU A 62 4.58 -4.76 -9.22
C LEU A 62 3.74 -5.98 -8.82
N LEU A 63 2.68 -6.26 -9.57
CA LEU A 63 1.76 -7.39 -9.31
C LEU A 63 2.47 -8.74 -9.42
N CYS A 64 3.35 -8.92 -10.42
CA CYS A 64 4.09 -10.17 -10.60
C CYS A 64 5.25 -10.35 -9.61
N ASN A 65 5.77 -9.27 -9.03
CA ASN A 65 6.86 -9.35 -8.05
C ASN A 65 6.40 -9.54 -6.61
N VAL A 66 5.10 -9.73 -6.38
CA VAL A 66 4.56 -10.07 -5.06
C VAL A 66 5.06 -11.46 -4.63
N LYS A 67 5.89 -11.47 -3.58
CA LYS A 67 6.55 -12.67 -3.05
C LYS A 67 6.38 -12.72 -1.53
N ARG A 68 6.42 -13.92 -0.94
CA ARG A 68 6.36 -14.22 0.52
C ARG A 68 5.05 -13.89 1.24
N VAL A 69 4.20 -13.01 0.71
CA VAL A 69 2.90 -12.66 1.32
C VAL A 69 1.87 -13.79 1.20
N ARG A 70 0.89 -13.79 2.11
CA ARG A 70 -0.27 -14.69 2.06
C ARG A 70 -1.26 -14.18 1.01
N PHE A 71 -1.76 -15.08 0.16
CA PHE A 71 -2.88 -14.79 -0.74
C PHE A 71 -4.18 -15.24 -0.08
N GLU A 72 -5.13 -14.32 0.03
CA GLU A 72 -6.50 -14.56 0.48
C GLU A 72 -7.42 -14.28 -0.70
N TYR A 73 -8.20 -15.30 -1.10
CA TYR A 73 -9.18 -15.18 -2.17
C TYR A 73 -10.54 -15.03 -1.52
N THR A 74 -11.16 -13.88 -1.73
CA THR A 74 -12.52 -13.62 -1.30
C THR A 74 -13.38 -13.58 -2.55
N ASP A 75 -14.30 -14.54 -2.67
CA ASP A 75 -15.37 -14.43 -3.65
C ASP A 75 -16.20 -13.21 -3.29
N ILE A 76 -16.30 -12.27 -4.22
CA ILE A 76 -17.24 -11.16 -4.09
C ILE A 76 -18.61 -11.76 -4.40
N SER A 77 -19.25 -12.34 -3.39
CA SER A 77 -20.68 -12.64 -3.47
C SER A 77 -21.38 -11.33 -3.78
N THR A 78 -22.04 -11.26 -4.94
CA THR A 78 -23.00 -10.22 -5.25
C THR A 78 -24.09 -10.27 -4.19
N GLU A 79 -24.00 -9.41 -3.18
CA GLU A 79 -25.14 -9.09 -2.32
C GLU A 79 -25.87 -7.90 -2.95
N GLU A 80 -27.14 -8.16 -3.27
CA GLU A 80 -28.18 -7.21 -3.66
C GLU A 80 -28.37 -6.07 -2.64
#